data_AF-B9SV35-F1
#
_entry.id   AF-B9SV35-F1
#
_cell.length_a   1.000
_cell.length_b   1.000
_cell.length_c   1.000
_cell.angle_alpha   90.00
_cell.angle_beta   90.00
_cell.angle_gamma   90.00
#
_symmetry.space_group_name_H-M   'P 1'
#
loop_
_entity.id
_entity.type
_entity.pdbx_description
1 polymer ?
#
loop_
_entity_poly.entity_id
_entity_poly.type
_entity_poly.pdbx_seq_one_letter_code
_entity_poly.pdbx_strand_id
1 'polypeptide(L)' 'MGLRDIGATLPPGFRFYPSDEELVCHYLYKKITNEEVLKGTLVEIDLHTCEPWQLPGR' A
#
# COMPACT_ATOMS: atom_id res chain seq x y z
N MET A 1 -8.04 -11.87 -1.41
CA MET A 1 -6.69 -12.39 -1.66
C MET A 1 -5.71 -11.33 -1.17
N GLY A 2 -4.97 -11.61 -0.09
CA GLY A 2 -4.15 -10.58 0.56
C GLY A 2 -2.81 -10.40 -0.16
N LEU A 3 -2.16 -9.24 -0.02
CA LEU A 3 -0.84 -8.97 -0.64
C LEU A 3 0.22 -10.07 -0.44
N ARG A 4 0.12 -10.83 0.66
CA ARG A 4 1.01 -11.96 0.96
C ARG A 4 0.92 -13.06 -0.11
N ASP A 5 -0.24 -13.25 -0.74
CA ASP A 5 -0.45 -14.19 -1.85
C ASP A 5 0.09 -13.64 -3.19
N ILE A 6 0.19 -12.33 -3.34
CA ILE A 6 0.68 -11.68 -4.56
C ILE A 6 2.21 -11.70 -4.60
N GLY A 7 2.87 -11.52 -3.45
CA GLY A 7 4.32 -11.63 -3.34
C GLY A 7 4.88 -13.01 -3.74
N ALA A 8 4.08 -14.07 -3.62
CA ALA A 8 4.41 -15.41 -4.09
C ALA A 8 4.18 -15.61 -5.60
N THR A 9 3.37 -14.76 -6.24
CA THR A 9 3.04 -14.82 -7.68
C THR A 9 3.91 -13.88 -8.52
N LEU A 10 4.52 -12.86 -7.91
CA LEU A 10 5.31 -11.87 -8.62
C LEU A 10 6.73 -12.38 -8.91
N PRO A 11 7.30 -12.09 -10.09
CA PRO A 11 8.66 -12.47 -10.42
C PRO A 11 9.69 -11.90 -9.42
N PRO A 12 10.81 -12.61 -9.20
CA PRO A 12 11.92 -12.08 -8.40
C PRO A 12 12.36 -10.70 -8.92
N GLY A 13 12.42 -9.71 -8.02
CA GLY A 13 12.82 -8.34 -8.37
C GLY A 13 11.66 -7.37 -8.62
N PHE A 14 10.41 -7.84 -8.65
CA PHE A 14 9.27 -6.93 -8.68
C PHE A 14 9.23 -6.08 -7.39
N ARG A 15 9.07 -4.77 -7.56
CA ARG A 15 9.06 -3.81 -6.46
C ARG A 15 7.93 -2.83 -6.66
N PHE A 16 7.43 -2.32 -5.55
CA PHE A 16 6.51 -1.20 -5.57
C PHE A 16 7.28 0.08 -5.95
N TYR A 17 7.03 0.57 -7.16
CA TYR A 17 7.60 1.82 -7.68
C TYR A 17 6.56 2.56 -8.55
N PRO A 18 5.44 3.00 -7.97
CA PRO A 18 4.42 3.76 -8.71
C PRO A 18 4.88 5.19 -9.00
N SER A 19 4.32 5.79 -10.04
CA SER A 19 4.38 7.24 -10.28
C SER A 19 3.45 8.03 -9.35
N ASP A 20 3.64 9.34 -9.26
CA ASP A 20 2.79 10.23 -8.46
C ASP A 20 1.32 10.17 -8.90
N GLU A 21 1.07 10.09 -10.21
CA GLU A 21 -0.29 9.96 -10.75
C GLU A 21 -0.92 8.64 -10.34
N GLU A 22 -0.16 7.55 -10.38
CA GLU A 22 -0.65 6.24 -9.94
C GLU A 22 -0.97 6.22 -8.45
N LEU A 23 -0.12 6.83 -7.61
CA LEU A 23 -0.36 6.97 -6.17
C LEU A 23 -1.69 7.69 -5.89
N VAL A 24 -1.97 8.79 -6.59
CA VAL A 24 -3.18 9.57 -6.37
C VAL A 24 -4.40 8.86 -6.95
N CYS A 25 -4.38 8.51 -8.23
CA CYS A 25 -5.55 7.99 -8.96
C CYS A 25 -5.90 6.55 -8.58
N HIS A 26 -4.91 5.70 -8.30
CA HIS A 26 -5.12 4.28 -8.08
C HIS A 26 -4.99 3.84 -6.62
N TYR A 27 -4.35 4.62 -5.75
CA TYR A 27 -4.26 4.27 -4.31
C TYR A 27 -5.08 5.20 -3.45
N LEU A 28 -4.86 6.51 -3.53
CA LEU A 28 -5.55 7.47 -2.68
C LEU A 28 -7.04 7.59 -3.05
N TYR A 29 -7.36 7.79 -4.33
CA TYR A 29 -8.73 7.93 -4.79
C TYR A 29 -9.55 6.67 -4.53
N LYS A 30 -8.98 5.49 -4.81
CA LYS A 30 -9.61 4.20 -4.51
C LYS A 30 -9.85 3.97 -3.01
N LYS A 31 -8.94 4.47 -2.15
CA LYS A 31 -9.09 4.40 -0.70
C LYS A 31 -10.29 5.22 -0.24
N ILE A 32 -10.43 6.47 -0.71
CA ILE A 32 -11.53 7.35 -0.29
C ILE A 32 -12.89 6.91 -0.86
N THR A 33 -12.92 6.23 -2.00
CA THR A 33 -14.14 5.65 -2.58
C THR A 33 -14.54 4.32 -1.92
N ASN A 34 -13.80 3.87 -0.90
CA ASN A 34 -14.02 2.64 -0.15
C ASN A 34 -14.04 1.38 -1.05
N GLU A 35 -13.24 1.37 -2.12
CA GLU A 35 -13.08 0.17 -2.95
C GLU A 35 -12.38 -0.93 -2.14
N GLU A 36 -13.05 -2.07 -1.98
CA GLU A 36 -12.56 -3.21 -1.17
C GLU A 36 -11.24 -3.81 -1.67
N VAL A 37 -10.84 -3.48 -2.90
CA VAL A 37 -9.58 -3.95 -3.54
C VAL A 37 -8.35 -3.56 -2.73
N LEU A 38 -8.39 -2.45 -1.98
CA LEU A 38 -7.25 -1.99 -1.18
C LEU A 38 -7.26 -2.48 0.28
N LYS A 39 -8.29 -3.18 0.74
CA LYS A 39 -8.50 -3.60 2.15
C LYS A 39 -7.45 -4.58 2.72
N GLY A 40 -6.40 -4.91 1.99
CA GLY A 40 -5.24 -5.65 2.50
C GLY A 40 -3.90 -5.12 2.00
N THR A 41 -3.90 -3.99 1.29
CA THR A 41 -2.75 -3.43 0.58
C THR A 41 -2.14 -2.25 1.30
N LEU A 42 -2.99 -1.40 1.89
CA LEU A 42 -2.58 -0.21 2.62
C LEU A 42 -2.80 -0.43 4.11
N VAL A 43 -1.79 -0.10 4.90
CA VAL A 43 -1.91 -0.06 6.37
C VAL A 43 -2.33 1.35 6.74
N GLU A 44 -3.37 1.48 7.58
CA GLU A 44 -3.78 2.76 8.14
C GLU A 44 -2.97 3.05 9.40
N ILE A 45 -2.22 4.15 9.36
CA ILE A 45 -1.38 4.60 10.48
C ILE A 45 -1.56 6.11 10.59
N ASP A 46 -1.71 6.61 11.81
CA ASP A 46 -1.68 8.03 12.08
C ASP A 46 -0.23 8.51 12.19
N LEU A 47 0.24 9.19 11.15
CA LEU A 47 1.61 9.71 11.06
C LEU A 47 1.90 10.79 12.09
N HIS A 48 0.89 11.45 12.66
CA HIS A 48 1.10 12.53 13.63
C HIS A 48 1.37 12.03 15.05
N THR A 49 1.14 10.75 15.32
CA THR A 49 1.29 10.15 16.66
C THR A 49 2.48 9.22 16.76
N CYS A 50 3.17 8.97 15.64
CA CYS A 50 4.23 7.99 15.52
C CYS A 50 5.52 8.67 15.04
N GLU A 51 6.63 8.36 15.71
CA GLU A 51 7.94 8.78 15.23
C GLU A 51 8.31 8.03 13.94
N PRO A 52 9.11 8.62 13.03
CA PRO A 52 9.41 8.04 11.72
C PRO A 52 9.97 6.61 11.76
N TRP A 53 10.71 6.24 12.81
CA TRP A 53 11.28 4.90 13.01
C TRP A 53 10.32 3.89 13.65
N GLN A 54 9.16 4.34 14.15
CA GLN A 54 8.10 3.47 14.67
C GLN A 54 7.17 2.98 13.56
N LEU A 55 7.25 3.60 12.38
CA LEU A 55 6.55 3.10 11.21
C LEU A 55 7.03 1.67 10.91
N PRO A 56 6.13 0.75 10.53
CA PRO A 56 6.49 -0.63 10.24
C PRO A 56 7.53 -0.65 9.10
N GLY A 57 8.78 -0.86 9.49
CA GLY A 57 9.93 -0.94 8.60
C GLY A 57 10.34 -2.39 8.40
N ARG A 58 10.08 -2.88 7.18
CA ARG A 58 10.35 -4.22 6.62
C ARG A 58 9.61 -5.40 7.23
#